data_AF-A0A2R9UI77-F1
#
_entry.id   AF-A0A2R9UI77-F1
#
_cell.length_a   1.000
_cell.length_b   1.000
_cell.length_c   1.000
_cell.angle_alpha   90.00
_cell.angle_beta   90.00
_cell.angle_gamma   90.00
#
_symmetry.space_group_name_H-M   'P 1'
#
loop_
_entity.id
_entity.type
_entity.pdbx_description
1 polymer ?
#
loop_
_entity_poly.entity_id
_entity_poly.type
_entity_poly.pdbx_seq_one_letter_code
_entity_poly.pdbx_strand_id
1 'polypeptide(L)'
;MCTREKGHRGLHHRRGGSLLWNDLQADPPECPGTGTAAEAAPTLADGFPDGRAVCPVCWAFVPLDRGVLTPHDTWRGDPTRAEADRRREWFNAFGW
;
A
#
# COMPACT_ATOMS: atom_id res chain seq x y z
N MET A 1 -22.35 -4.32 9.24
CA MET A 1 -20.95 -4.74 9.43
C MET A 1 -20.77 -6.07 8.71
N CYS A 2 -19.89 -6.16 7.70
CA CYS A 2 -19.70 -7.40 6.93
C CYS A 2 -18.79 -8.38 7.69
N THR A 3 -19.16 -9.65 7.75
CA THR A 3 -18.50 -10.69 8.57
C THR A 3 -17.64 -11.66 7.77
N ARG A 4 -17.43 -11.42 6.48
CA ARG A 4 -16.66 -12.29 5.59
C ARG A 4 -15.15 -11.97 5.63
N GLU A 5 -14.34 -12.93 5.19
CA GLU A 5 -12.88 -12.81 5.09
C GLU A 5 -12.47 -11.62 4.20
N LYS A 6 -11.40 -10.92 4.61
CA LYS A 6 -10.80 -9.83 3.82
C LYS A 6 -10.47 -10.36 2.41
N GLY A 7 -11.01 -9.71 1.37
CA GLY A 7 -10.76 -10.06 -0.04
C GLY A 7 -11.85 -10.91 -0.72
N HIS A 8 -12.97 -11.21 -0.06
CA HIS A 8 -14.07 -11.95 -0.69
C HIS A 8 -14.70 -11.19 -1.87
N ARG A 9 -15.26 -11.93 -2.85
CA ARG A 9 -16.05 -11.35 -3.96
C ARG A 9 -17.24 -10.54 -3.42
N GLY A 10 -17.40 -9.30 -3.89
CA GLY A 10 -18.64 -8.53 -3.74
C GLY A 10 -18.61 -7.31 -2.83
N LEU A 11 -17.48 -6.98 -2.18
CA LEU A 11 -17.30 -5.77 -1.37
C LEU A 11 -15.80 -5.43 -1.30
N HIS A 12 -15.37 -4.37 -1.98
CA HIS A 12 -13.97 -3.97 -2.04
C HIS A 12 -13.79 -2.50 -1.63
N HIS A 13 -12.64 -2.22 -1.00
CA HIS A 13 -12.25 -0.88 -0.54
C HIS A 13 -11.56 -0.11 -1.67
N ARG A 14 -11.63 1.24 -1.63
CA ARG A 14 -10.87 2.13 -2.53
C ARG A 14 -9.53 2.51 -1.89
N ARG A 15 -8.51 2.86 -2.69
CA ARG A 15 -7.28 3.55 -2.21
C ARG A 15 -7.63 4.68 -1.22
N GLY A 16 -6.93 4.70 -0.08
CA GLY A 16 -7.03 5.78 0.90
C GLY A 16 -8.21 5.72 1.87
N GLY A 17 -8.97 4.62 1.93
CA GLY A 17 -10.02 4.46 2.94
C GLY A 17 -10.53 3.02 3.11
N SER A 18 -11.10 2.73 4.30
CA SER A 18 -11.74 1.44 4.62
C SER A 18 -13.25 1.40 4.32
N LEU A 19 -13.79 2.44 3.68
CA LEU A 19 -15.20 2.50 3.29
C LEU A 19 -15.45 1.57 2.10
N LEU A 20 -16.53 0.78 2.22
CA LEU A 20 -16.96 -0.24 1.26
C LEU A 20 -17.75 0.41 0.12
N TRP A 21 -17.41 0.08 -1.12
CA TRP A 21 -18.09 0.58 -2.33
C TRP A 21 -18.63 -0.58 -3.18
N ASN A 22 -19.54 -0.27 -4.13
CA ASN A 22 -20.06 -1.20 -5.12
C ASN A 22 -18.93 -1.77 -6.02
N ASP A 23 -19.06 -3.02 -6.46
CA ASP A 23 -18.12 -3.78 -7.30
C ASP A 23 -17.64 -3.02 -8.54
N LEU A 24 -18.48 -2.16 -9.12
CA LEU A 24 -18.11 -1.36 -10.30
C LEU A 24 -17.03 -0.29 -10.02
N GLN A 25 -16.80 0.04 -8.75
CA GLN A 25 -15.90 1.11 -8.29
C GLN A 25 -14.74 0.59 -7.43
N ALA A 26 -14.65 -0.74 -7.30
CA ALA A 26 -13.58 -1.44 -6.61
C ALA A 26 -12.26 -1.34 -7.38
N ASP A 27 -11.16 -0.98 -6.72
CA ASP A 27 -9.84 -1.27 -7.30
C ASP A 27 -9.67 -2.80 -7.40
N PRO A 28 -9.07 -3.32 -8.49
CA PRO A 28 -8.68 -4.73 -8.54
C PRO A 28 -7.84 -5.10 -7.29
N PRO A 29 -7.94 -6.36 -6.82
CA PRO A 29 -7.23 -6.79 -5.61
C PRO A 29 -5.73 -6.53 -5.77
N GLU A 30 -5.16 -7.01 -6.88
CA GLU A 30 -3.79 -6.73 -7.28
C GLU A 30 -3.63 -5.29 -7.79
N CYS A 31 -2.59 -4.61 -7.31
CA CYS A 31 -2.25 -3.28 -7.75
C CYS A 31 -1.66 -3.32 -9.18
N PRO A 32 -2.12 -2.48 -10.11
CA PRO A 32 -1.52 -2.43 -11.46
C PRO A 32 -0.08 -1.86 -11.45
N GLY A 33 0.43 -1.44 -10.30
CA GLY A 33 1.83 -1.07 -10.12
C GLY A 33 2.77 -2.27 -9.96
N THR A 34 2.28 -3.50 -9.82
CA THR A 34 3.13 -4.71 -9.81
C THR A 34 4.08 -4.73 -11.01
N GLY A 35 5.34 -5.09 -10.78
CA GLY A 35 6.37 -5.19 -11.82
C GLY A 35 6.92 -3.85 -12.33
N THR A 36 6.44 -2.72 -11.81
CA THR A 36 6.98 -1.40 -12.14
C THR A 36 8.41 -1.28 -11.60
N ALA A 37 9.32 -0.73 -12.41
CA ALA A 37 10.68 -0.41 -11.97
C ALA A 37 10.64 0.67 -10.88
N ALA A 38 11.37 0.45 -9.79
CA ALA A 38 11.40 1.37 -8.67
C ALA A 38 12.72 1.24 -7.88
N GLU A 39 13.05 2.29 -7.14
CA GLU A 39 14.18 2.31 -6.23
C GLU A 39 13.71 2.23 -4.77
N ALA A 40 14.59 1.74 -3.91
CA ALA A 40 14.31 1.69 -2.48
C ALA A 40 14.05 3.11 -1.96
N ALA A 41 13.01 3.24 -1.15
CA ALA A 41 12.66 4.51 -0.54
C ALA A 41 13.75 4.94 0.46
N PRO A 42 14.03 6.25 0.61
CA PRO A 42 14.83 6.78 1.71
C PRO A 42 14.41 6.21 3.06
N THR A 43 15.36 6.03 3.96
CA THR A 43 15.12 5.37 5.24
C THR A 43 15.10 6.39 6.38
N LEU A 44 14.12 6.28 7.28
CA LEU A 44 14.12 6.98 8.56
C LEU A 44 15.22 6.41 9.48
N ALA A 45 15.52 7.13 10.56
CA ALA A 45 16.54 6.73 11.54
C ALA A 45 16.23 5.38 12.23
N ASP A 46 14.95 5.01 12.30
CA ASP A 46 14.49 3.73 12.85
C ASP A 46 14.56 2.57 11.85
N GLY A 47 14.98 2.84 10.60
CA GLY A 47 15.07 1.85 9.53
C GLY A 47 13.82 1.72 8.67
N PHE A 48 12.72 2.45 8.94
CA PHE A 48 11.54 2.42 8.10
C PHE A 48 11.79 3.07 6.72
N PRO A 49 11.39 2.48 5.57
CA PRO A 49 10.51 1.32 5.40
C PRO A 49 11.27 0.03 5.06
N ASP A 50 12.43 -0.24 5.66
CA ASP A 50 13.17 -1.51 5.53
C ASP A 50 13.56 -1.86 4.09
N GLY A 51 14.05 -0.87 3.34
CA GLY A 51 14.49 -1.05 1.95
C GLY A 51 13.37 -1.24 0.92
N ARG A 52 12.10 -1.14 1.34
CA ARG A 52 10.94 -1.16 0.43
C ARG A 52 10.87 0.13 -0.40
N ALA A 53 10.25 0.05 -1.57
CA ALA A 53 9.96 1.18 -2.44
C ALA A 53 8.54 1.70 -2.26
N VAL A 54 8.28 2.97 -2.60
CA VAL A 54 6.92 3.52 -2.67
C VAL A 54 6.32 3.19 -4.04
N CYS A 55 5.21 2.46 -4.07
CA CYS A 55 4.47 2.23 -5.30
C CYS A 55 3.87 3.55 -5.81
N PRO A 56 4.13 4.00 -7.05
CA PRO A 56 3.60 5.28 -7.55
C PRO A 56 2.07 5.25 -7.75
N VAL A 57 1.47 4.06 -7.81
CA VAL A 57 0.03 3.86 -8.05
C VAL A 57 -0.79 3.92 -6.77
N CYS A 58 -0.44 3.09 -5.78
CA CYS A 58 -1.22 2.94 -4.54
C CYS A 58 -0.52 3.49 -3.30
N TRP A 59 0.73 3.93 -3.47
CA TRP A 59 1.59 4.53 -2.45
C TRP A 59 1.98 3.56 -1.32
N ALA A 60 1.70 2.26 -1.45
CA ALA A 60 2.20 1.23 -0.55
C ALA A 60 3.73 1.23 -0.50
N PHE A 61 4.30 0.86 0.66
CA PHE A 61 5.69 0.42 0.73
C PHE A 61 5.76 -1.07 0.34
N VAL A 62 6.43 -1.36 -0.77
CA VAL A 62 6.44 -2.68 -1.40
C VAL A 62 7.88 -3.18 -1.52
N PRO A 63 8.17 -4.46 -1.19
CA PRO A 63 9.48 -5.05 -1.44
C PRO A 63 9.86 -5.02 -2.92
N LEU A 64 11.16 -4.91 -3.18
CA LEU A 64 11.72 -5.02 -4.52
C LEU A 64 12.25 -6.44 -4.78
N ASP A 65 12.02 -6.95 -5.99
CA ASP A 65 12.79 -8.06 -6.58
C ASP A 65 13.50 -7.52 -7.81
N ARG A 66 14.83 -7.61 -7.86
CA ARG A 66 15.64 -7.19 -9.03
C ARG A 66 15.27 -5.79 -9.59
N GLY A 67 15.00 -4.83 -8.70
CA GLY A 67 14.69 -3.44 -9.08
C GLY A 67 13.24 -3.19 -9.52
N VAL A 68 12.33 -4.16 -9.36
CA VAL A 68 10.90 -3.99 -9.64
C VAL A 68 10.04 -4.25 -8.42
N LEU A 69 8.87 -3.62 -8.36
CA LEU A 69 7.88 -3.84 -7.31
C LEU A 69 7.36 -5.28 -7.39
N THR A 70 7.47 -6.01 -6.28
CA THR A 70 6.88 -7.34 -6.14
C THR A 70 5.34 -7.29 -6.28
N PRO A 71 4.70 -8.42 -6.63
CA PRO A 71 3.24 -8.51 -6.62
C PRO A 71 2.66 -8.07 -5.27
N HIS A 72 1.70 -7.15 -5.30
CA HIS A 72 1.07 -6.62 -4.10
C HIS A 72 -0.36 -6.18 -4.37
N ASP A 73 -1.17 -6.24 -3.32
CA ASP A 73 -2.52 -5.68 -3.37
C ASP A 73 -2.49 -4.15 -3.24
N THR A 74 -3.52 -3.51 -3.78
CA THR A 74 -3.71 -2.07 -3.62
C THR A 74 -3.81 -1.71 -2.13
N TRP A 75 -3.01 -0.75 -1.64
CA TRP A 75 -2.99 -0.35 -0.23
C TRP A 75 -4.38 0.05 0.28
N ARG A 76 -4.79 -0.53 1.42
CA ARG A 76 -6.10 -0.33 2.07
C ARG A 76 -6.01 0.34 3.44
N GLY A 77 -4.88 0.97 3.76
CA GLY A 77 -4.57 1.48 5.08
C GLY A 77 -3.62 0.56 5.86
N ASP A 78 -2.96 1.13 6.86
CA ASP A 78 -2.01 0.40 7.69
C ASP A 78 -2.74 -0.48 8.72
N PRO A 79 -2.27 -1.71 8.98
CA PRO A 79 -2.92 -2.65 9.89
C PRO A 79 -2.88 -2.18 11.35
N THR A 80 -1.98 -1.26 11.72
CA THR A 80 -1.91 -0.71 13.08
C THR A 80 -1.72 0.81 13.07
N ARG A 81 -2.09 1.46 14.17
CA ARG A 81 -1.85 2.90 14.35
C ARG A 81 -0.36 3.26 14.35
N ALA A 82 0.48 2.41 14.95
CA ALA A 82 1.92 2.62 14.98
C ALA A 82 2.55 2.60 13.57
N GLU A 83 2.04 1.74 12.67
CA GLU A 83 2.46 1.77 11.27
C GLU A 83 1.95 3.00 10.52
N ALA A 84 0.71 3.42 10.79
CA ALA A 84 0.18 4.66 10.22
C ALA A 84 0.97 5.91 10.67
N ASP A 85 1.45 5.93 11.91
CA ASP A 85 2.26 7.03 12.43
C ASP A 85 3.68 7.03 11.81
N ARG A 86 4.34 5.88 11.68
CA ARG A 86 5.64 5.75 10.96
C ARG A 86 5.52 6.15 9.50
N ARG A 87 4.46 5.70 8.83
CA ARG A 87 4.17 6.09 7.44
C ARG A 87 3.99 7.60 7.33
N ARG A 88 3.22 8.22 8.24
CA ARG A 88 3.02 9.68 8.26
C ARG A 88 4.34 10.42 8.45
N GLU A 89 5.16 9.98 9.40
CA GLU A 89 6.49 10.53 9.64
C GLU A 89 7.34 10.48 8.38
N TRP A 90 7.36 9.34 7.70
CA TRP A 90 8.11 9.16 6.46
C TRP A 90 7.68 10.13 5.37
N PHE A 91 6.37 10.24 5.10
CA PHE A 91 5.86 11.17 4.07
C PHE A 91 6.13 12.63 4.44
N ASN A 92 6.04 12.99 5.72
CA ASN A 92 6.36 14.33 6.19
C ASN A 92 7.86 14.66 6.05
N ALA A 93 8.74 13.67 6.20
CA ALA A 93 10.19 13.85 6.14
C ALA A 93 10.72 13.97 4.71
N PHE A 94 10.23 13.12 3.80
CA PHE A 94 10.81 12.99 2.46
C PHE A 94 10.00 13.66 1.36
N GLY A 95 8.73 13.98 1.62
CA GLY A 95 7.84 14.58 0.63
C GLY A 95 7.50 13.60 -0.50
N TRP A 96 6.21 13.47 -0.80
CA TRP A 96 5.74 12.72 -1.96
C TRP A 96 4.47 13.35 -2.52
#